data_AF-A0A9P9SPP7-F1
#
_entry.id   AF-A0A9P9SPP7-F1
#
_cell.length_a   1.000
_cell.length_b   1.000
_cell.length_c   1.000
_cell.angle_alpha   90.00
_cell.angle_beta   90.00
_cell.angle_gamma   90.00
#
_symmetry.space_group_name_H-M   'P 1'
#
loop_
_entity.id
_entity.type
_entity.pdbx_description
1 polymer ?
#
loop_
_entity_poly.entity_id
_entity_poly.type
_entity_poly.pdbx_seq_one_letter_code
_entity_poly.pdbx_strand_id
1 'polypeptide(L)'
;MHNALAVLLSVFFIASSTTARVVSPPPSSSALDDKCTFTLWHKQLYPSSDSAPTSRNYIQINTLFDHANDITIDIAHLRPSTAFHSYSKVSETQVFAIEGLLDGTNVTVRGTDGRDALRLESDGLVWMADGVARGDDAWCEVGEWNANGKDGKINTRCAFPCDKIESDEEERYELR
;
A
#
# COMPACT_ATOMS: atom_id res chain seq x y z
N MET A 1 73.83 0.63 30.11
CA MET A 1 72.39 0.51 30.46
C MET A 1 71.61 0.71 29.16
N HIS A 2 71.06 -0.36 28.59
CA HIS A 2 70.36 -0.32 27.30
C HIS A 2 68.85 -0.36 27.58
N ASN A 3 68.12 0.68 27.20
CA ASN A 3 66.66 0.71 27.28
C ASN A 3 66.10 0.54 25.87
N ALA A 4 65.46 -0.61 25.64
CA ALA A 4 64.74 -0.93 24.42
C ALA A 4 63.37 -0.22 24.42
N LEU A 5 63.04 0.44 23.32
CA LEU A 5 61.76 1.12 23.11
C LEU A 5 60.89 0.21 22.22
N ALA A 6 59.90 -0.45 22.81
CA ALA A 6 58.97 -1.31 22.09
C ALA A 6 57.80 -0.47 21.54
N VAL A 7 57.62 -0.55 20.23
CA VAL A 7 56.51 0.07 19.48
C VAL A 7 55.29 -0.85 19.57
N LEU A 8 54.14 -0.31 20.01
CA LEU A 8 52.85 -0.99 19.93
C LEU A 8 51.96 -0.26 18.92
N LEU A 9 51.80 -0.86 17.73
CA LEU A 9 50.83 -0.45 16.71
C LEU A 9 49.52 -1.20 16.97
N SER A 10 48.52 -0.52 17.52
CA SER A 10 47.16 -1.04 17.66
C SER A 10 46.42 -0.95 16.32
N VAL A 11 46.16 -2.10 15.70
CA VAL A 11 45.31 -2.23 14.51
C VAL A 11 43.85 -2.32 14.98
N PHE A 12 43.07 -1.26 14.79
CA PHE A 12 41.62 -1.30 14.95
C PHE A 12 40.98 -1.85 13.67
N PHE A 13 40.50 -3.10 13.72
CA PHE A 13 39.60 -3.64 12.70
C PHE A 13 38.18 -3.14 12.96
N ILE A 14 37.73 -2.14 12.22
CA ILE A 14 36.32 -1.74 12.18
C ILE A 14 35.61 -2.67 11.20
N ALA A 15 34.91 -3.68 11.73
CA ALA A 15 34.00 -4.50 10.95
C ALA A 15 32.70 -3.71 10.71
N SER A 16 32.57 -3.09 9.53
CA SER A 16 31.31 -2.50 9.08
C SER A 16 30.39 -3.61 8.55
N SER A 17 29.44 -4.05 9.38
CA SER A 17 28.34 -4.91 8.95
C SER A 17 27.33 -4.08 8.16
N THR A 18 27.51 -3.95 6.86
CA THR A 18 26.46 -3.44 5.96
C THR A 18 25.36 -4.48 5.86
N THR A 19 24.25 -4.29 6.58
CA THR A 19 23.02 -5.05 6.34
C THR A 19 22.41 -4.58 5.02
N ALA A 20 22.73 -5.27 3.93
CA ALA A 20 22.04 -5.09 2.67
C ALA A 20 20.57 -5.50 2.86
N ARG A 21 19.66 -4.54 2.73
CA ARG A 21 18.22 -4.84 2.67
C ARG A 21 17.94 -5.42 1.29
N VAL A 22 17.46 -6.66 1.26
CA VAL A 22 16.95 -7.28 0.03
C VAL A 22 15.70 -6.50 -0.38
N VAL A 23 15.80 -5.76 -1.47
CA VAL A 23 14.64 -5.20 -2.16
C VAL A 23 14.13 -6.31 -3.06
N SER A 24 12.95 -6.86 -2.76
CA SER A 24 12.32 -7.85 -3.63
C SER A 24 12.11 -7.22 -5.01
N PRO A 25 12.45 -7.93 -6.11
CA PRO A 25 12.15 -7.43 -7.44
C PRO A 25 10.63 -7.24 -7.60
N PRO A 26 10.19 -6.25 -8.40
CA PRO A 26 8.77 -6.08 -8.68
C PRO A 26 8.21 -7.37 -9.32
N PRO A 27 6.96 -7.73 -9.02
CA PRO A 27 6.34 -8.92 -9.61
C PRO A 27 6.37 -8.82 -11.15
N SER A 28 6.76 -9.91 -11.81
CA SER A 28 6.70 -10.04 -13.28
C SER A 28 5.26 -9.89 -13.78
N SER A 29 5.04 -9.42 -15.01
CA SER A 29 3.69 -9.12 -15.55
C SER A 29 2.71 -10.29 -15.41
N SER A 30 3.17 -11.53 -15.57
CA SER A 30 2.33 -12.74 -15.41
C SER A 30 1.87 -13.00 -13.97
N ALA A 31 2.44 -12.32 -12.97
CA ALA A 31 2.04 -12.43 -11.57
C ALA A 31 0.88 -11.48 -11.22
N LEU A 32 0.41 -10.68 -12.19
CA LEU A 32 -0.73 -9.78 -12.02
C LEU A 32 -1.95 -10.23 -12.83
N ASP A 33 -1.84 -11.27 -13.68
CA ASP A 33 -2.89 -11.67 -14.64
C ASP A 33 -4.24 -12.05 -13.97
N ASP A 34 -4.24 -12.33 -12.66
CA ASP A 34 -5.43 -12.65 -11.85
C ASP A 34 -5.68 -11.62 -10.73
N LYS A 35 -5.07 -10.44 -10.82
CA LYS A 35 -5.09 -9.42 -9.77
C LYS A 35 -5.76 -8.14 -10.21
N CYS A 36 -6.36 -7.49 -9.23
CA CYS A 36 -6.73 -6.09 -9.28
C CYS A 36 -5.70 -5.28 -8.51
N THR A 37 -5.28 -4.14 -9.07
CA THR A 37 -4.27 -3.27 -8.46
C THR A 37 -4.73 -1.84 -8.37
N PHE A 38 -4.23 -1.12 -7.38
CA PHE A 38 -4.44 0.32 -7.26
C PHE A 38 -3.26 0.99 -6.59
N THR A 39 -3.15 2.31 -6.80
CA THR A 39 -2.22 3.14 -6.03
C THR A 39 -2.97 3.83 -4.92
N LEU A 40 -2.56 3.52 -3.68
CA LEU A 40 -3.03 4.17 -2.47
C LEU A 40 -2.06 5.29 -2.09
N TRP A 41 -2.54 6.52 -2.12
CA TRP A 41 -1.82 7.67 -1.60
C TRP A 41 -2.21 7.89 -0.16
N HIS A 42 -1.29 7.68 0.77
CA HIS A 42 -1.54 7.88 2.18
C HIS A 42 -0.86 9.16 2.66
N LYS A 43 -1.65 10.00 3.32
CA LYS A 43 -1.22 11.23 3.96
C LYS A 43 -1.54 11.14 5.46
N GLN A 44 -0.53 11.41 6.28
CA GLN A 44 -0.67 11.50 7.71
C GLN A 44 -0.52 12.96 8.15
N LEU A 45 -1.49 13.49 8.90
CA LEU A 45 -1.41 14.82 9.50
C LEU A 45 -1.05 14.69 10.97
N TYR A 46 0.10 15.25 11.35
CA TYR A 46 0.51 15.33 12.75
C TYR A 46 -0.09 16.57 13.39
N PRO A 47 -0.67 16.43 14.59
CA PRO A 47 -1.20 17.57 15.31
C PRO A 47 -0.11 18.60 15.64
N SER A 48 -0.50 19.88 15.60
CA SER A 48 0.39 21.01 15.90
C SER A 48 0.46 21.38 17.38
N SER A 49 -0.46 20.84 18.18
CA SER A 49 -0.75 21.27 19.55
C SER A 49 -1.25 20.11 20.39
N ASP A 50 -1.10 20.23 21.71
CA ASP A 50 -1.48 19.23 22.72
C ASP A 50 -2.98 18.85 22.72
N SER A 51 -3.82 19.60 22.00
CA SER A 51 -5.29 19.43 21.97
C SER A 51 -5.81 18.38 20.98
N ALA A 52 -4.97 17.86 20.09
CA ALA A 52 -5.26 16.65 19.32
C ALA A 52 -4.03 15.74 19.47
N PRO A 53 -4.04 14.69 20.30
CA PRO A 53 -2.81 13.98 20.63
C PRO A 53 -2.33 13.02 19.53
N THR A 54 -3.17 12.72 18.55
CA THR A 54 -2.93 11.63 17.60
C THR A 54 -2.90 12.11 16.15
N SER A 55 -2.02 11.49 15.37
CA SER A 55 -1.97 11.68 13.93
C SER A 55 -3.27 11.21 13.27
N ARG A 56 -3.68 11.89 12.19
CA ARG A 56 -4.88 11.55 11.41
C ARG A 56 -4.50 11.02 10.05
N ASN A 57 -5.17 9.95 9.62
CA ASN A 57 -4.91 9.29 8.35
C ASN A 57 -5.89 9.73 7.27
N TYR A 58 -5.34 10.02 6.11
CA TYR A 58 -6.05 10.46 4.93
C TYR A 58 -5.56 9.64 3.74
N ILE A 59 -6.47 9.13 2.92
CA ILE A 59 -6.12 8.34 1.74
C ILE A 59 -6.71 8.92 0.48
N GLN A 60 -6.08 8.64 -0.65
CA GLN A 60 -6.64 8.89 -1.96
C GLN A 60 -6.37 7.67 -2.83
N ILE A 61 -7.42 7.20 -3.50
CA ILE A 61 -7.38 6.17 -4.53
C ILE A 61 -8.23 6.71 -5.67
N ASN A 62 -7.67 6.77 -6.88
CA ASN A 62 -8.37 7.34 -8.04
C ASN A 62 -8.75 6.26 -9.04
N THR A 63 -7.91 5.24 -9.19
CA THR A 63 -8.02 4.28 -10.28
C THR A 63 -7.70 2.89 -9.75
N LEU A 64 -8.49 1.93 -10.20
CA LEU A 64 -8.27 0.51 -10.01
C LEU A 64 -8.05 -0.11 -11.40
N PHE A 65 -7.04 -0.95 -11.51
CA PHE A 65 -6.73 -1.71 -12.71
C PHE A 65 -7.08 -3.16 -12.44
N ASP A 66 -8.01 -3.69 -13.22
CA ASP A 66 -8.37 -5.09 -13.27
C ASP A 66 -7.57 -5.73 -14.41
N HIS A 67 -6.51 -6.45 -14.06
CA HIS A 67 -5.63 -7.07 -15.04
C HIS A 67 -6.23 -8.36 -15.62
N ALA A 68 -7.13 -9.03 -14.89
CA ALA A 68 -7.80 -10.25 -15.34
C ALA A 68 -8.71 -9.98 -16.55
N ASN A 69 -9.30 -8.79 -16.59
CA ASN A 69 -10.21 -8.35 -17.63
C ASN A 69 -9.64 -7.25 -18.55
N ASP A 70 -8.41 -6.76 -18.29
CA ASP A 70 -7.78 -5.62 -18.97
C ASP A 70 -8.66 -4.34 -18.92
N ILE A 71 -9.19 -4.03 -17.73
CA ILE A 71 -10.10 -2.91 -17.50
C ILE A 71 -9.49 -1.91 -16.52
N THR A 72 -9.72 -0.62 -16.78
CA THR A 72 -9.39 0.47 -15.87
C THR A 72 -10.67 1.10 -15.33
N ILE A 73 -10.82 1.11 -14.01
CA ILE A 73 -12.00 1.63 -13.31
C ILE A 73 -11.65 2.93 -12.60
N ASP A 74 -12.35 4.02 -12.93
CA ASP A 74 -12.25 5.29 -12.21
C ASP A 74 -13.09 5.23 -10.94
N ILE A 75 -12.42 5.25 -9.79
CA ILE A 75 -13.03 5.23 -8.46
C ILE A 75 -12.89 6.58 -7.73
N ALA A 76 -12.37 7.61 -8.39
CA ALA A 76 -12.24 8.95 -7.81
C ALA A 76 -13.60 9.56 -7.46
N HIS A 77 -14.69 9.10 -8.09
CA HIS A 77 -16.06 9.50 -7.80
C HIS A 77 -16.59 8.95 -6.46
N LEU A 78 -15.98 7.90 -5.90
CA LEU A 78 -16.35 7.33 -4.59
C LEU A 78 -15.88 8.18 -3.40
N ARG A 79 -15.11 9.25 -3.65
CA ARG A 79 -14.65 10.14 -2.58
C ARG A 79 -15.86 10.82 -1.90
N PRO A 80 -15.93 10.79 -0.55
CA PRO A 80 -16.98 11.47 0.18
C PRO A 80 -16.86 12.99 0.00
N SER A 81 -17.99 13.69 0.11
CA SER A 81 -18.04 15.16 0.04
C SER A 81 -17.21 15.86 1.14
N THR A 82 -16.88 15.15 2.21
CA THR A 82 -16.03 15.61 3.32
C THR A 82 -14.53 15.44 3.04
N ALA A 83 -14.14 14.99 1.85
CA ALA A 83 -12.74 14.82 1.47
C ALA A 83 -11.97 16.15 1.52
N PHE A 84 -10.78 16.12 2.12
CA PHE A 84 -9.89 17.25 2.26
C PHE A 84 -8.83 17.20 1.16
N HIS A 85 -8.83 18.18 0.25
CA HIS A 85 -7.87 18.27 -0.86
C HIS A 85 -7.74 16.96 -1.66
N SER A 86 -8.88 16.34 -1.99
CA SER A 86 -8.96 15.03 -2.67
C SER A 86 -8.64 13.80 -1.82
N TYR A 87 -8.32 13.95 -0.54
CA TYR A 87 -8.10 12.82 0.37
C TYR A 87 -9.28 12.60 1.32
N SER A 88 -9.67 11.35 1.48
CA SER A 88 -10.69 10.88 2.41
C SER A 88 -10.05 10.56 3.75
N LYS A 89 -10.62 11.08 4.85
CA LYS A 89 -10.18 10.67 6.20
C LYS A 89 -10.55 9.20 6.43
N VAL A 90 -9.63 8.42 7.00
CA VAL A 90 -9.89 7.05 7.46
C VAL A 90 -9.49 6.87 8.93
N SER A 91 -10.29 6.10 9.66
CA SER A 91 -10.10 5.77 11.07
C SER A 91 -10.80 4.46 11.40
N GLU A 92 -10.81 4.06 12.68
CA GLU A 92 -11.53 2.85 13.11
C GLU A 92 -13.04 2.96 12.89
N THR A 93 -13.59 4.17 12.80
CA THR A 93 -15.03 4.40 12.59
C THR A 93 -15.36 4.97 11.22
N GLN A 94 -14.36 5.45 10.48
CA GLN A 94 -14.52 6.02 9.15
C GLN A 94 -13.73 5.17 8.14
N VAL A 95 -14.46 4.36 7.36
CA VAL A 95 -13.89 3.42 6.38
C VAL A 95 -14.09 3.99 4.98
N PHE A 96 -13.12 3.76 4.11
CA PHE A 96 -13.29 3.97 2.68
C PHE A 96 -13.57 2.62 2.02
N ALA A 97 -14.64 2.51 1.24
CA ALA A 97 -15.02 1.29 0.55
C ALA A 97 -15.10 1.54 -0.96
N ILE A 98 -14.53 0.61 -1.72
CA ILE A 98 -14.75 0.45 -3.16
C ILE A 98 -15.73 -0.71 -3.27
N GLU A 99 -16.97 -0.41 -3.62
CA GLU A 99 -18.06 -1.38 -3.63
C GLU A 99 -18.46 -1.74 -5.07
N GLY A 100 -18.91 -2.99 -5.27
CA GLY A 100 -19.46 -3.44 -6.54
C GLY A 100 -18.44 -3.45 -7.68
N LEU A 101 -17.26 -4.03 -7.42
CA LEU A 101 -16.34 -4.40 -8.50
C LEU A 101 -17.01 -5.40 -9.45
N LEU A 102 -16.40 -5.69 -10.59
CA LEU A 102 -17.05 -6.42 -11.68
C LEU A 102 -17.46 -7.86 -11.31
N ASP A 103 -16.73 -8.47 -10.38
CA ASP A 103 -16.98 -9.76 -9.75
C ASP A 103 -17.89 -9.67 -8.50
N GLY A 104 -18.36 -8.47 -8.15
CA GLY A 104 -19.14 -8.19 -6.94
C GLY A 104 -18.28 -8.02 -5.69
N THR A 105 -16.94 -8.06 -5.82
CA THR A 105 -16.00 -7.90 -4.72
C THR A 105 -15.98 -6.46 -4.21
N ASN A 106 -15.68 -6.30 -2.92
CA ASN A 106 -15.54 -5.01 -2.26
C ASN A 106 -14.16 -4.90 -1.61
N VAL A 107 -13.49 -3.76 -1.79
CA VAL A 107 -12.25 -3.46 -1.07
C VAL A 107 -12.52 -2.39 -0.04
N THR A 108 -12.19 -2.67 1.21
CA THR A 108 -12.30 -1.69 2.30
C THR A 108 -10.92 -1.27 2.79
N VAL A 109 -10.77 0.01 3.13
CA VAL A 109 -9.55 0.59 3.71
C VAL A 109 -9.89 1.26 5.02
N ARG A 110 -9.21 0.83 6.08
CA ARG A 110 -9.38 1.33 7.45
C ARG A 110 -8.04 1.80 8.00
N GLY A 111 -8.05 2.95 8.67
CA GLY A 111 -6.90 3.45 9.44
C GLY A 111 -7.15 3.33 10.94
N THR A 112 -6.10 3.54 11.74
CA THR A 112 -6.22 3.77 13.19
C THR A 112 -5.57 5.11 13.50
N ASP A 113 -6.30 6.01 14.18
CA ASP A 113 -5.75 7.31 14.58
C ASP A 113 -4.53 7.10 15.49
N GLY A 114 -3.44 7.85 15.23
CA GLY A 114 -2.17 7.69 15.94
C GLY A 114 -1.25 6.57 15.40
N ARG A 115 -1.68 5.82 14.38
CA ARG A 115 -0.85 4.84 13.66
C ARG A 115 -0.74 5.20 12.19
N ASP A 116 0.36 4.80 11.57
CA ASP A 116 0.63 4.97 10.13
C ASP A 116 0.17 3.75 9.30
N ALA A 117 -0.02 2.59 9.92
CA ALA A 117 -0.52 1.42 9.22
C ALA A 117 -2.00 1.56 8.81
N LEU A 118 -2.31 1.17 7.57
CA LEU A 118 -3.67 1.00 7.07
C LEU A 118 -3.96 -0.49 6.88
N ARG A 119 -5.16 -0.90 7.28
CA ARG A 119 -5.69 -2.26 7.08
C ARG A 119 -6.59 -2.26 5.86
N LEU A 120 -6.34 -3.21 4.97
CA LEU A 120 -7.15 -3.46 3.78
C LEU A 120 -7.82 -4.82 3.89
N GLU A 121 -9.02 -4.93 3.34
CA GLU A 121 -9.79 -6.18 3.34
C GLU A 121 -10.62 -6.32 2.07
N SER A 122 -10.66 -7.54 1.54
CA SER A 122 -11.44 -7.95 0.37
C SER A 122 -11.69 -9.46 0.44
N ASP A 123 -12.94 -9.90 0.32
CA ASP A 123 -13.34 -11.33 0.30
C ASP A 123 -12.70 -12.20 1.40
N GLY A 124 -12.62 -11.66 2.62
CA GLY A 124 -12.02 -12.34 3.78
C GLY A 124 -10.49 -12.31 3.83
N LEU A 125 -9.81 -11.84 2.78
CA LEU A 125 -8.38 -11.52 2.81
C LEU A 125 -8.16 -10.22 3.55
N VAL A 126 -7.11 -10.19 4.38
CA VAL A 126 -6.73 -9.02 5.18
C VAL A 126 -5.24 -8.79 5.04
N TRP A 127 -4.86 -7.59 4.61
CA TRP A 127 -3.46 -7.20 4.46
C TRP A 127 -3.23 -5.76 4.93
N MET A 128 -1.96 -5.39 5.05
CA MET A 128 -1.56 -4.11 5.64
C MET A 128 -0.73 -3.30 4.65
N ALA A 129 -0.97 -1.98 4.61
CA ALA A 129 -0.03 -1.02 4.04
C ALA A 129 0.88 -0.50 5.15
N ASP A 130 1.79 -1.34 5.64
CA ASP A 130 2.69 -1.07 6.78
C ASP A 130 4.19 -1.25 6.44
N GLY A 131 4.52 -1.45 5.17
CA GLY A 131 5.90 -1.68 4.72
C GLY A 131 6.32 -3.15 4.71
N VAL A 132 5.44 -4.06 5.15
CA VAL A 132 5.68 -5.50 5.14
C VAL A 132 4.69 -6.14 4.17
N ALA A 133 5.15 -6.43 2.95
CA ALA A 133 4.40 -7.27 2.03
C ALA A 133 4.21 -8.66 2.66
N ARG A 134 2.96 -9.11 2.79
CA ARG A 134 2.61 -10.42 3.34
C ARG A 134 1.59 -11.07 2.42
N GLY A 135 1.87 -12.31 2.00
CA GLY A 135 0.98 -13.10 1.15
C GLY A 135 1.20 -12.87 -0.34
N ASP A 136 0.91 -13.91 -1.13
CA ASP A 136 0.98 -13.86 -2.59
C ASP A 136 -0.35 -13.37 -3.19
N ASP A 137 -1.46 -13.62 -2.50
CA ASP A 137 -2.80 -13.33 -3.01
C ASP A 137 -3.18 -11.84 -2.93
N ALA A 138 -2.84 -11.19 -1.82
CA ALA A 138 -3.09 -9.76 -1.61
C ALA A 138 -1.93 -9.11 -0.84
N TRP A 139 -1.46 -7.97 -1.31
CA TRP A 139 -0.28 -7.31 -0.78
C TRP A 139 -0.30 -5.80 -1.01
N CYS A 140 0.59 -5.10 -0.30
CA CYS A 140 0.90 -3.70 -0.56
C CYS A 140 2.43 -3.51 -0.58
N GLU A 141 2.95 -2.98 -1.68
CA GLU A 141 4.33 -2.52 -1.86
C GLU A 141 4.37 -1.04 -1.49
N VAL A 142 4.90 -0.76 -0.30
CA VAL A 142 4.93 0.56 0.30
C VAL A 142 6.18 1.29 -0.16
N GLY A 143 6.02 2.53 -0.64
CA GLY A 143 7.12 3.38 -1.06
C GLY A 143 7.92 3.96 0.11
N GLU A 144 8.59 5.08 -0.12
CA GLU A 144 9.30 5.80 0.94
C GLU A 144 8.44 6.92 1.53
N TRP A 145 8.48 7.05 2.85
CA TRP A 145 7.82 8.14 3.56
C TRP A 145 8.51 9.48 3.27
N ASN A 146 7.75 10.42 2.71
CA ASN A 146 8.15 11.81 2.56
C ASN A 146 7.49 12.64 3.67
N ALA A 147 8.22 12.84 4.77
CA ALA A 147 7.76 13.62 5.92
C ALA A 147 8.30 15.06 5.86
N ASN A 148 7.40 16.04 5.97
CA ASN A 148 7.73 17.48 5.97
C ASN A 148 7.08 18.17 7.18
N GLY A 149 7.73 18.08 8.33
CA GLY A 149 7.28 18.76 9.55
C GLY A 149 5.97 18.19 10.10
N LYS A 150 4.84 18.80 9.72
CA LYS A 150 3.50 18.49 10.27
C LYS A 150 2.70 17.51 9.43
N ASP A 151 3.20 17.07 8.28
CA ASP A 151 2.58 16.01 7.50
C ASP A 151 3.59 15.02 6.91
N GLY A 152 3.16 13.79 6.74
CA GLY A 152 3.85 12.73 6.03
C GLY A 152 3.02 12.25 4.86
N LYS A 153 3.68 11.87 3.76
CA LYS A 153 3.02 11.26 2.60
C LYS A 153 3.78 10.06 2.11
N ILE A 154 3.04 9.09 1.59
CA ILE A 154 3.58 7.90 0.96
C ILE A 154 2.63 7.43 -0.13
N ASN A 155 3.20 6.85 -1.19
CA ASN A 155 2.44 6.10 -2.18
C ASN A 155 2.69 4.61 -1.96
N THR A 156 1.62 3.84 -2.06
CA THR A 156 1.64 2.40 -1.86
C THR A 156 0.92 1.77 -3.03
N ARG A 157 1.55 0.80 -3.69
CA ARG A 157 0.87 -0.03 -4.70
C ARG A 157 0.28 -1.22 -3.97
N CYS A 158 -1.01 -1.48 -4.14
CA CYS A 158 -1.65 -2.65 -3.56
C CYS A 158 -2.24 -3.54 -4.66
N ALA A 159 -2.29 -4.83 -4.37
CA ALA A 159 -2.90 -5.85 -5.21
C ALA A 159 -3.79 -6.77 -4.36
N PHE A 160 -4.82 -7.31 -4.98
CA PHE A 160 -5.71 -8.34 -4.42
C PHE A 160 -6.28 -9.17 -5.59
N PRO A 161 -6.80 -10.38 -5.35
CA PRO A 161 -7.37 -11.21 -6.42
C PRO A 161 -8.64 -10.55 -6.99
N CYS A 162 -8.87 -10.71 -8.29
CA CYS A 162 -10.18 -10.46 -8.88
C CYS A 162 -10.46 -11.41 -10.03
N ASP A 163 -11.73 -11.71 -10.24
CA ASP A 163 -12.13 -12.77 -11.14
C ASP A 163 -12.22 -12.29 -12.60
N LYS A 164 -11.86 -13.19 -13.51
CA LYS A 164 -12.09 -12.98 -14.93
C LYS A 164 -13.58 -13.15 -15.22
N ILE A 165 -14.16 -12.18 -15.90
CA ILE A 165 -15.54 -12.24 -16.39
C ILE A 165 -15.55 -13.24 -17.54
N GLU A 166 -16.32 -14.32 -17.39
CA GLU A 166 -16.58 -15.24 -18.49
C GLU A 166 -17.34 -14.49 -19.59
N SER A 167 -16.76 -14.42 -20.79
CA SER A 167 -17.46 -13.85 -21.94
C SER A 167 -18.46 -14.89 -22.46
N ASP A 168 -19.75 -14.65 -22.28
CA ASP A 168 -20.84 -15.45 -22.88
C ASP A 168 -20.90 -15.31 -24.42
N GLU A 169 -19.78 -15.50 -25.13
CA GLU A 169 -19.71 -15.41 -26.60
C GLU A 169 -20.20 -16.70 -27.32
N GLU A 170 -20.64 -17.72 -26.59
CA GLU A 170 -21.01 -19.04 -27.13
C GLU A 170 -22.52 -19.35 -27.22
N GLU A 171 -23.40 -18.35 -27.39
CA GLU A 171 -24.80 -18.60 -27.81
C GLU A 171 -25.21 -17.81 -29.08
N ARG A 172 -24.31 -17.72 -30.07
CA ARG A 172 -24.73 -17.36 -31.43
C ARG A 172 -25.41 -18.57 -32.07
N TYR A 173 -26.68 -18.79 -31.72
CA TYR A 173 -27.58 -19.67 -32.47
C TYR A 173 -27.55 -19.26 -33.95
N GLU A 174 -26.89 -20.07 -34.79
CA GLU A 174 -27.07 -19.99 -36.24
C GLU A 174 -28.51 -20.42 -36.57
N LEU A 175 -29.41 -19.45 -36.63
CA LEU A 175 -30.67 -19.62 -37.34
C LEU A 175 -30.40 -19.48 -38.85
N ARG A 176 -29.99 -20.57 -39.50
CA ARG A 176 -30.16 -20.74 -40.95
C ARG A 176 -30.39 -22.19 -41.34
#